data_AF-A0A7Y3BU23-F1
#
_entry.id   AF-A0A7Y3BU23-F1
#
_cell.length_a   1.000
_cell.length_b   1.000
_cell.length_c   1.000
_cell.angle_alpha   90.00
_cell.angle_beta   90.00
_cell.angle_gamma   90.00
#
_symmetry.space_group_name_H-M   'P 1'
#
loop_
_entity.id
_entity.type
_entity.pdbx_description
1 polymer ?
#
loop_
_entity_poly.entity_id
_entity_poly.type
_entity_poly.pdbx_seq_one_letter_code
_entity_poly.pdbx_strand_id
1 'polypeptide(L)'
;MSRVAAVLLCALSLLVTAQVKADAVVHVKVRSADNKPVDGRVELNGAGGTFTCTTSQGSCTMRSVPGGRYVAVFKPASGSATAPKKVMIPPDGKADLLIAAK
;
A
#
# COMPACT_ATOMS: atom_id res chain seq x y z
N MET A 1 -21.96 -0.51 -48.60
CA MET A 1 -21.32 0.47 -47.69
C MET A 1 -21.47 0.13 -46.20
N SER A 2 -22.43 -0.70 -45.79
CA SER A 2 -22.72 -1.01 -44.37
C SER A 2 -21.71 -1.96 -43.68
N ARG A 3 -21.05 -2.87 -44.43
CA ARG A 3 -20.09 -3.84 -43.87
C ARG A 3 -18.74 -3.24 -43.44
N VAL A 4 -18.29 -2.19 -44.14
CA VAL A 4 -16.99 -1.54 -43.87
C VAL A 4 -17.06 -0.72 -42.58
N ALA A 5 -18.20 -0.07 -42.31
CA ALA A 5 -18.43 0.68 -41.08
C ALA A 5 -18.44 -0.23 -39.83
N ALA A 6 -18.99 -1.44 -39.93
CA ALA A 6 -19.03 -2.40 -38.82
C ALA A 6 -17.63 -2.93 -38.45
N VAL A 7 -16.77 -3.17 -39.44
CA VAL A 7 -15.39 -3.63 -39.23
C VAL A 7 -14.52 -2.54 -38.59
N LEU A 8 -14.70 -1.28 -39.01
CA LEU A 8 -14.02 -0.13 -38.42
C LEU A 8 -14.40 0.11 -36.95
N LEU A 9 -15.67 -0.09 -36.59
CA LEU A 9 -16.11 0.03 -35.19
C LEU A 9 -15.51 -1.07 -34.30
N CYS A 10 -15.41 -2.32 -34.77
CA CYS A 10 -14.81 -3.42 -34.00
C CYS A 10 -13.29 -3.26 -33.80
N ALA A 11 -12.59 -2.70 -34.79
CA ALA A 11 -11.14 -2.47 -34.69
C ALA A 11 -10.79 -1.40 -33.64
N LEU A 12 -11.65 -0.40 -33.43
CA LEU A 12 -11.40 0.70 -32.50
C LEU A 12 -11.59 0.29 -31.03
N SER A 13 -12.43 -0.71 -30.74
CA SER A 13 -12.66 -1.23 -29.39
C SER A 13 -11.49 -2.04 -28.81
N LEU A 14 -10.53 -2.48 -29.63
CA LEU A 14 -9.38 -3.29 -29.19
C LEU A 14 -8.23 -2.46 -28.57
N LEU A 15 -8.29 -1.12 -28.65
CA LEU A 15 -7.20 -0.24 -28.18
C LEU A 15 -7.32 0.19 -26.70
N VAL A 16 -8.42 -0.14 -26.02
CA VAL A 16 -8.59 0.20 -24.60
C VAL A 16 -8.05 -0.94 -23.73
N THR A 17 -6.73 -1.06 -23.67
CA THR A 17 -6.09 -1.87 -22.62
C THR A 17 -5.97 -1.01 -21.35
N ALA A 18 -6.87 -1.23 -20.39
CA ALA A 18 -6.69 -0.68 -19.06
C ALA A 18 -5.39 -1.25 -18.49
N GLN A 19 -4.38 -0.40 -18.30
CA GLN A 19 -3.14 -0.79 -17.65
C GLN A 19 -3.46 -1.10 -16.19
N VAL A 20 -3.66 -2.38 -15.85
CA VAL A 20 -3.80 -2.80 -14.45
C VAL A 20 -2.41 -2.70 -13.82
N LYS A 21 -2.14 -1.59 -13.12
CA LYS A 21 -0.99 -1.56 -12.21
C LYS A 21 -1.25 -2.62 -11.15
N ALA A 22 -0.35 -3.59 -11.06
CA ALA A 22 -0.38 -4.50 -9.94
C ALA A 22 -0.15 -3.70 -8.65
N ASP A 23 -0.86 -4.08 -7.59
CA ASP A 23 -0.70 -3.51 -6.27
C ASP A 23 -0.19 -4.59 -5.31
N ALA A 24 0.55 -4.17 -4.29
CA ALA A 24 1.03 -5.05 -3.24
C ALA A 24 0.04 -5.11 -2.05
N VAL A 25 0.10 -6.23 -1.32
CA VAL A 25 -0.45 -6.36 0.02
C VAL A 25 0.67 -6.12 1.03
N VAL A 26 0.44 -5.18 1.94
CA VAL A 26 1.42 -4.76 2.93
C VAL A 26 0.99 -5.24 4.31
N HIS A 27 1.75 -6.16 4.91
CA HIS A 27 1.57 -6.54 6.31
C HIS A 27 2.49 -5.71 7.19
N VAL A 28 1.92 -5.08 8.20
CA VAL A 28 2.67 -4.30 9.18
C VAL A 28 2.67 -5.05 10.51
N LYS A 29 3.84 -5.16 11.11
CA LYS A 29 4.03 -5.58 12.50
C LYS A 29 4.68 -4.44 13.26
N VAL A 30 4.10 -4.12 14.41
CA VAL A 30 4.59 -3.08 15.32
C VAL A 30 4.94 -3.72 16.66
N ARG A 31 6.17 -3.48 17.12
CA ARG A 31 6.72 -4.07 18.34
C ARG A 31 7.39 -3.00 19.19
N SER A 32 7.24 -3.05 20.51
CA SER A 32 8.03 -2.22 21.44
C SER A 32 9.48 -2.72 21.52
N ALA A 33 10.33 -1.99 22.25
CA ALA A 33 11.70 -2.44 22.57
C ALA A 33 11.71 -3.81 23.28
N ASP A 34 10.72 -4.09 24.12
CA ASP A 34 10.54 -5.39 24.80
C ASP A 34 9.83 -6.45 23.94
N ASN A 35 9.72 -6.21 22.62
CA ASN A 35 9.06 -7.09 21.65
C ASN A 35 7.56 -7.34 21.91
N LYS A 36 6.91 -6.50 22.72
CA LYS A 36 5.46 -6.55 22.94
C LYS A 36 4.71 -5.93 21.75
N PRO A 37 3.55 -6.48 21.34
CA PRO A 37 2.73 -5.84 20.31
C PRO A 37 2.23 -4.47 20.78
N VAL A 38 2.19 -3.49 19.87
CA VAL A 38 1.72 -2.12 20.17
C VAL A 38 0.65 -1.68 19.17
N ASP A 39 -0.46 -1.20 19.71
CA ASP A 39 -1.61 -0.75 18.91
C ASP A 39 -1.60 0.77 18.67
N GLY A 40 -2.04 1.17 17.48
CA GLY A 40 -2.01 2.55 16.99
C GLY A 40 -2.25 2.65 15.49
N ARG A 41 -2.02 3.83 14.92
CA ARG A 41 -2.20 4.10 13.49
C ARG A 41 -0.86 4.06 12.76
N VAL A 42 -0.80 3.29 11.68
CA VAL A 42 0.31 3.31 10.72
C VAL A 42 -0.10 4.15 9.52
N GLU A 43 0.79 5.02 9.06
CA GLU A 43 0.61 5.87 7.88
C GLU A 43 1.78 5.66 6.92
N LEU A 44 1.46 5.31 5.67
CA LEU A 44 2.39 5.32 4.54
C LEU A 44 2.06 6.51 3.64
N ASN A 45 3.05 7.35 3.35
CA ASN A 45 2.92 8.48 2.43
C ASN A 45 3.95 8.36 1.31
N GLY A 46 3.53 8.35 0.04
CA GLY A 46 4.48 8.16 -1.06
C GLY A 46 3.89 8.02 -2.45
N ALA A 47 4.59 7.25 -3.28
CA ALA A 47 4.47 7.18 -4.74
C ALA A 47 3.05 6.97 -5.31
N GLY A 48 2.14 6.39 -4.53
CA GLY A 48 0.74 6.16 -4.90
C GLY A 48 -0.29 6.86 -4.00
N GLY A 49 0.13 7.78 -3.14
CA GLY A 49 -0.73 8.48 -2.19
C GLY A 49 -0.50 8.10 -0.73
N THR A 50 -1.56 8.25 0.08
CA THR A 50 -1.55 8.00 1.53
C THR A 50 -2.38 6.77 1.87
N PHE A 51 -1.76 5.82 2.58
CA PHE A 51 -2.38 4.57 3.01
C PHE A 51 -2.26 4.45 4.52
N THR A 52 -3.33 4.03 5.18
CA THR A 52 -3.35 3.97 6.64
C THR A 52 -4.05 2.72 7.14
N CYS A 53 -3.52 2.13 8.20
CA CYS A 53 -4.18 1.06 8.92
C CYS A 53 -4.01 1.23 10.43
N THR A 54 -4.96 0.73 11.20
CA THR A 54 -4.88 0.67 12.66
C THR A 54 -4.43 -0.72 13.06
N THR A 55 -3.39 -0.83 13.87
CA THR A 55 -2.93 -2.11 14.39
C THR A 55 -3.87 -2.66 15.45
N SER A 56 -4.07 -3.98 15.40
CA SER A 56 -4.68 -4.79 16.45
C SER A 56 -3.70 -5.91 16.81
N GLN A 57 -3.41 -6.05 18.10
CA GLN A 57 -2.33 -6.93 18.59
C GLN A 57 -1.00 -6.68 17.87
N GLY A 58 -0.69 -5.41 17.58
CA GLY A 58 0.54 -5.00 16.92
C GLY A 58 0.59 -5.36 15.43
N SER A 59 -0.54 -5.64 14.78
CA SER A 59 -0.58 -6.02 13.37
C SER A 59 -1.69 -5.33 12.59
N CYS A 60 -1.42 -4.96 11.34
CA CYS A 60 -2.45 -4.56 10.37
C CYS A 60 -2.04 -4.87 8.94
N THR A 61 -3.02 -4.89 8.04
CA THR A 61 -2.79 -5.16 6.62
C THR A 61 -3.37 -4.03 5.79
N MET A 62 -2.59 -3.51 4.84
CA MET A 62 -3.05 -2.61 3.79
C MET A 62 -3.09 -3.39 2.47
N ARG A 63 -4.22 -3.33 1.77
CA ARG A 63 -4.38 -3.93 0.44
C ARG A 63 -4.31 -2.83 -0.60
N SER A 64 -3.97 -3.22 -1.84
CA SER A 64 -3.94 -2.31 -2.97
C SER A 64 -2.99 -1.13 -2.77
N VAL A 65 -1.77 -1.38 -2.26
CA VAL A 65 -0.73 -0.37 -2.13
C VAL A 65 0.15 -0.41 -3.38
N PRO A 66 0.17 0.64 -4.20
CA PRO A 66 1.02 0.67 -5.39
C PRO A 66 2.50 0.51 -5.03
N GLY A 67 3.26 -0.17 -5.88
CA GLY A 67 4.70 -0.23 -5.69
C GLY A 67 5.39 1.13 -5.78
N GLY A 68 6.41 1.34 -4.96
CA GLY A 68 7.20 2.56 -4.94
C GLY A 68 7.80 2.90 -3.60
N ARG A 69 8.31 4.14 -3.50
CA ARG A 69 8.93 4.68 -2.29
C ARG A 69 7.88 5.32 -1.39
N TYR A 70 7.91 4.96 -0.12
CA TYR A 70 7.02 5.50 0.91
C TYR A 70 7.80 5.92 2.14
N VAL A 71 7.17 6.78 2.94
CA VAL A 71 7.57 7.11 4.30
C VAL A 71 6.52 6.54 5.24
N ALA A 72 6.95 5.65 6.13
CA ALA A 72 6.14 5.03 7.16
C ALA A 72 6.28 5.80 8.48
N VAL A 73 5.15 6.13 9.09
CA VAL A 73 5.06 6.72 10.43
C VAL A 73 4.06 5.92 11.24
N PHE A 74 4.43 5.55 12.46
CA PHE A 74 3.50 4.93 13.41
C PHE A 74 3.16 5.93 14.52
N LYS A 75 1.86 6.04 14.82
CA LYS A 75 1.29 6.88 15.87
C LYS A 75 0.59 5.96 16.87
N PRO A 76 1.19 5.68 18.04
CA PRO A 76 0.55 4.86 19.07
C PRO A 76 -0.73 5.55 19.58
N ALA A 77 -1.64 4.78 20.20
CA ALA A 77 -2.83 5.33 20.85
C ALA A 77 -2.50 6.34 21.97
N SER A 78 -1.35 6.16 22.60
CA SER A 78 -0.80 7.03 23.64
C SER A 78 0.71 7.19 23.44
N GLY A 79 1.24 8.40 23.65
CA GLY A 79 2.66 8.70 23.49
C GLY A 79 2.98 9.38 22.15
N SER A 80 4.25 9.38 21.78
CA SER A 80 4.73 10.08 20.59
C SER A 80 4.82 9.17 19.37
N ALA A 81 4.62 9.77 18.19
CA ALA A 81 4.83 9.09 16.92
C ALA A 81 6.30 8.65 16.76
N THR A 82 6.52 7.55 16.04
CA THR A 82 7.86 7.09 15.68
C THR A 82 8.52 8.05 14.71
N ALA A 83 9.86 8.04 14.66
CA ALA A 83 10.58 8.72 13.60
C ALA A 83 10.15 8.19 12.22
N PRO A 84 10.05 9.05 11.19
CA PRO A 84 9.70 8.63 9.84
C PRO A 84 10.71 7.62 9.27
N LYS A 85 10.24 6.49 8.74
CA LYS A 85 11.06 5.43 8.15
C LYS A 85 10.81 5.34 6.65
N LYS A 86 11.86 5.44 5.83
CA LYS A 86 11.75 5.22 4.37
C LYS A 86 11.62 3.73 4.09
N VAL A 87 10.68 3.36 3.24
CA VAL A 87 10.38 1.97 2.87
C VAL A 87 10.14 1.85 1.37
N MET A 88 10.46 0.69 0.81
CA MET A 88 10.18 0.35 -0.58
C MET A 88 9.11 -0.73 -0.60
N ILE A 89 8.03 -0.47 -1.35
CA ILE A 89 6.97 -1.45 -1.60
C ILE A 89 7.21 -2.01 -3.01
N PRO A 90 7.27 -3.34 -3.18
CA PRO A 90 7.41 -3.96 -4.50
C PRO A 90 6.23 -3.59 -5.41
N PRO A 91 6.40 -3.64 -6.75
CA PRO A 91 5.32 -3.42 -7.71
C PRO A 91 4.09 -4.30 -7.47
N ASP A 92 4.28 -5.53 -7.00
CA ASP A 92 3.23 -6.50 -6.76
C ASP A 92 3.55 -7.43 -5.58
N GLY A 93 2.62 -8.33 -5.26
CA GLY A 93 2.83 -9.37 -4.27
C GLY A 93 2.66 -8.89 -2.83
N LYS A 94 3.65 -9.15 -1.98
CA LYS A 94 3.58 -8.92 -0.53
C LYS A 94 4.80 -8.15 -0.01
N ALA A 95 4.57 -7.24 0.93
CA ALA A 95 5.62 -6.55 1.66
C ALA A 95 5.38 -6.67 3.16
N ASP A 96 6.39 -7.09 3.91
CA ASP A 96 6.32 -7.17 5.36
C ASP A 96 7.14 -6.02 5.98
N LEU A 97 6.46 -5.15 6.72
CA LEU A 97 7.09 -4.05 7.43
C LEU A 97 7.13 -4.31 8.93
N LEU A 98 8.33 -4.24 9.49
CA LEU A 98 8.54 -4.17 10.94
C LEU A 98 8.81 -2.72 11.36
N ILE A 99 7.99 -2.21 12.28
CA ILE A 99 8.12 -0.89 12.89
C ILE A 99 8.38 -1.07 14.38
N ALA A 100 9.45 -0.45 14.88
CA ALA A 100 9.72 -0.37 16.31
C ALA A 100 8.94 0.81 16.90
N ALA A 101 8.03 0.54 17.83
CA ALA A 101 7.41 1.54 18.68
C ALA A 101 8.41 1.94 19.78
N LYS A 102 8.41 3.22 20.12
CA LYS A 102 9.27 3.79 21.16
C LYS A 102 8.66 3.57 22.55
#